data_AF-A0A536JX28-F1
#
_entry.id   AF-A0A536JX28-F1
#
_cell.length_a   1.000
_cell.length_b   1.000
_cell.length_c   1.000
_cell.angle_alpha   90.00
_cell.angle_beta   90.00
_cell.angle_gamma   90.00
#
_symmetry.space_group_name_H-M   'P 1'
#
loop_
_entity.id
_entity.type
_entity.pdbx_description
1 polymer ?
#
loop_
_entity_poly.entity_id
_entity_poly.type
_entity_poly.pdbx_seq_one_letter_code
_entity_poly.pdbx_strand_id
1 'polypeptide(L)'
;MAGALGEATTRLYDKMPQMVVVQRLEAALRRVVSGEVRFDAGARAAYSADASNYRQVPIGVLLPRSAEDIVAATALCRENGVPILARGGGTSLCGQSVNVALVIDCSKYLDRVLSIDADQRLACVEPGAVCDVLRDAAELHGLTFAPDPATHSRCTLGGMIGNNSCGPHSVMAGKTVENIERLEVLTYDGARFWCGPTSPDAFDRIVGGGGRRAQIYSGLKKLAEKYGDLIREKFPKIKRRVSGYNLDQLLPENGFNVARALVGSEGTCALTLAAEARLVKSPPERVLSIIAFDDVCAAGDAVPRMLAAGPIACEGLDERIIGGLRERRLRLEDIALLPPGKAWLMVEFGGETRAEAIAKA
;
A
#
# COMPACT_ATOMS: atom_id res chain seq x y z
N MET A 1 24.15 -2.18 35.77
CA MET A 1 23.18 -2.80 34.83
C MET A 1 23.24 -2.23 33.40
N ALA A 2 24.22 -1.41 33.03
CA ALA A 2 24.38 -0.88 31.66
C ALA A 2 25.38 -1.68 30.78
N GLY A 3 26.05 -2.69 31.33
CA GLY A 3 27.09 -3.46 30.62
C GLY A 3 26.60 -4.68 29.84
N ALA A 4 25.40 -5.19 30.11
CA ALA A 4 24.91 -6.46 29.53
C ALA A 4 24.08 -6.29 28.24
N LEU A 5 23.65 -5.06 27.91
CA LEU A 5 22.86 -4.76 26.71
C LEU A 5 23.73 -4.38 25.49
N GLY A 6 25.00 -4.02 25.69
CA GLY A 6 25.94 -3.69 24.61
C GLY A 6 26.62 -4.91 23.97
N GLU A 7 26.72 -6.03 24.69
CA GLU A 7 27.33 -7.26 24.16
C GLU A 7 26.34 -8.14 23.39
N ALA A 8 25.03 -8.00 23.62
CA ALA A 8 24.00 -8.83 22.98
C ALA A 8 23.66 -8.40 21.53
N THR A 9 23.88 -7.13 21.17
CA THR A 9 23.68 -6.62 19.80
C THR A 9 24.94 -6.71 18.93
N THR A 10 26.09 -6.97 19.53
CA THR A 10 27.39 -7.01 18.83
C THR A 10 27.79 -8.43 18.41
N ARG A 11 27.03 -9.47 18.80
CA ARG A 11 27.31 -10.89 18.46
C ARG A 11 26.47 -11.51 17.34
N LEU A 12 25.60 -10.75 16.68
CA LEU A 12 24.70 -11.32 15.65
C LEU A 12 25.22 -11.32 14.22
N TYR A 13 26.36 -10.68 13.91
CA TYR A 13 26.84 -10.58 12.53
C TYR A 13 28.36 -10.54 12.45
N ASP A 14 28.97 -11.72 12.43
CA ASP A 14 30.39 -11.92 12.16
C ASP A 14 30.68 -11.53 10.70
N LYS A 15 31.60 -10.58 10.48
CA LYS A 15 31.72 -9.83 9.22
C LYS A 15 32.30 -10.63 8.03
N MET A 16 33.09 -11.67 8.28
CA MET A 16 33.73 -12.47 7.22
C MET A 16 32.80 -13.53 6.60
N PRO A 17 32.03 -14.33 7.37
CA PRO A 17 31.02 -15.24 6.82
C PRO A 17 29.95 -14.50 6.01
N GLN A 18 29.52 -13.33 6.48
CA GLN A 18 28.46 -12.54 5.86
C GLN A 18 28.88 -12.03 4.47
N MET A 19 30.11 -11.58 4.30
CA MET A 19 30.60 -11.07 3.00
C MET A 19 30.71 -12.18 1.94
N VAL A 20 31.09 -13.40 2.33
CA VAL A 20 31.11 -14.56 1.43
C VAL A 20 29.69 -14.98 1.04
N VAL A 21 28.73 -14.95 1.97
CA VAL A 21 27.31 -15.22 1.68
C VAL A 21 26.74 -14.17 0.73
N VAL A 22 27.05 -12.88 0.93
CA VAL A 22 26.61 -11.77 0.07
C VAL A 22 27.15 -11.90 -1.35
N GLN A 23 28.45 -12.16 -1.53
CA GLN A 23 29.06 -12.33 -2.86
C GLN A 23 28.51 -13.56 -3.59
N ARG A 24 28.29 -14.67 -2.87
CA ARG A 24 27.67 -15.88 -3.42
C ARG A 24 26.22 -15.62 -3.84
N LEU A 25 25.47 -14.86 -3.04
CA LEU A 25 24.09 -14.49 -3.33
C LEU A 25 24.02 -13.63 -4.61
N GLU A 26 24.87 -12.60 -4.74
CA GLU A 26 24.90 -11.75 -5.94
C GLU A 26 25.15 -12.60 -7.20
N ALA A 27 26.18 -13.43 -7.19
CA ALA A 27 26.54 -14.27 -8.33
C ALA A 27 25.45 -15.30 -8.67
N ALA A 28 24.80 -15.87 -7.65
CA ALA A 28 23.70 -16.81 -7.83
C ALA A 28 22.45 -16.12 -8.40
N LEU A 29 22.07 -14.94 -7.89
CA LEU A 29 20.94 -14.16 -8.43
C LEU A 29 21.15 -13.85 -9.92
N ARG A 30 22.34 -13.39 -10.30
CA ARG A 30 22.67 -13.06 -11.71
C ARG A 30 22.53 -14.25 -12.68
N ARG A 31 22.55 -15.49 -12.19
CA ARG A 31 22.40 -16.70 -13.01
C ARG A 31 20.95 -17.14 -13.18
N VAL A 32 20.07 -16.77 -12.23
CA VAL A 32 18.70 -17.31 -12.16
C VAL A 32 17.62 -16.27 -12.43
N VAL A 33 17.95 -14.98 -12.38
CA VAL A 33 17.02 -13.89 -12.71
C VAL A 33 17.41 -13.19 -14.02
N SER A 34 16.40 -12.68 -14.72
CA SER A 34 16.57 -11.81 -15.88
C SER A 34 16.68 -10.32 -15.52
N GLY A 35 16.25 -9.96 -14.30
CA GLY A 35 16.32 -8.64 -13.71
C GLY A 35 17.73 -8.14 -13.39
N GLU A 36 17.83 -6.88 -13.00
CA GLU A 36 19.11 -6.30 -12.60
C GLU A 36 19.43 -6.62 -11.15
N VAL A 37 20.63 -7.13 -10.91
CA VAL A 37 21.17 -7.41 -9.58
C VAL A 37 22.23 -6.35 -9.25
N ARG A 38 22.02 -5.60 -8.16
CA ARG A 38 22.85 -4.45 -7.78
C ARG A 38 23.28 -4.53 -6.32
N PHE A 39 24.56 -4.84 -6.10
CA PHE A 39 25.17 -4.99 -4.75
C PHE A 39 26.27 -3.93 -4.50
N ASP A 40 26.50 -3.04 -5.47
CA ASP A 40 27.46 -1.96 -5.36
C ASP A 40 27.05 -0.93 -4.30
N ALA A 41 28.03 -0.15 -3.83
CA ALA A 41 27.82 0.83 -2.77
C ALA A 41 26.83 1.94 -3.16
N GLY A 42 26.76 2.31 -4.44
CA GLY A 42 25.86 3.34 -4.95
C GLY A 42 24.41 2.90 -4.87
N ALA A 43 24.10 1.71 -5.39
CA ALA A 43 22.77 1.12 -5.28
C ALA A 43 22.36 0.94 -3.80
N ARG A 44 23.23 0.34 -2.98
CA ARG A 44 22.92 0.14 -1.55
C ARG A 44 22.70 1.48 -0.82
N ALA A 45 23.43 2.55 -1.17
CA ALA A 45 23.20 3.87 -0.62
C ALA A 45 21.84 4.44 -1.06
N ALA A 46 21.49 4.35 -2.35
CA ALA A 46 20.23 4.86 -2.89
C ALA A 46 19.00 4.19 -2.26
N TYR A 47 19.10 2.90 -1.92
CA TYR A 47 18.04 2.12 -1.28
C TYR A 47 18.15 2.08 0.25
N SER A 48 19.05 2.86 0.85
CA SER A 48 19.21 2.89 2.31
C SER A 48 18.17 3.74 3.03
N ALA A 49 17.41 4.55 2.31
CA ALA A 49 16.40 5.46 2.84
C ALA A 49 15.08 5.35 2.05
N ASP A 50 14.02 5.82 2.68
CA ASP A 50 12.74 6.13 2.05
C ASP A 50 12.28 7.53 2.48
N ALA A 51 11.01 7.87 2.32
CA ALA A 51 10.50 9.19 2.73
C ALA A 51 10.36 9.36 4.25
N SER A 52 10.77 8.38 5.05
CA SER A 52 10.77 8.43 6.51
C SER A 52 12.10 8.96 7.09
N ASN A 53 12.17 9.01 8.42
CA ASN A 53 13.40 9.33 9.14
C ASN A 53 14.32 8.11 9.35
N TYR A 54 13.94 6.92 8.86
CA TYR A 54 14.70 5.70 9.05
C TYR A 54 15.72 5.48 7.93
N ARG A 55 16.87 4.90 8.30
CA ARG A 55 17.91 4.51 7.36
C ARG A 55 18.44 3.13 7.69
N GLN A 56 18.42 2.23 6.71
CA GLN A 56 19.01 0.91 6.84
C GLN A 56 19.63 0.49 5.51
N VAL A 57 20.94 0.20 5.51
CA VAL A 57 21.64 -0.22 4.28
C VAL A 57 21.24 -1.66 3.94
N PRO A 58 20.69 -1.93 2.73
CA PRO A 58 20.29 -3.27 2.33
C PRO A 58 21.50 -4.16 2.04
N ILE A 59 21.23 -5.47 1.94
CA ILE A 59 22.20 -6.48 1.50
C ILE A 59 22.56 -6.23 0.02
N GLY A 60 21.53 -6.04 -0.79
CA GLY A 60 21.60 -5.76 -2.22
C GLY A 60 20.20 -5.46 -2.74
N VAL A 61 20.11 -5.17 -4.04
CA VAL A 61 18.86 -4.79 -4.70
C VAL A 61 18.65 -5.66 -5.94
N LEU A 62 17.45 -6.17 -6.10
CA LEU A 62 16.94 -6.81 -7.31
C LEU A 62 15.87 -5.91 -7.95
N LEU A 63 16.04 -5.60 -9.23
CA LEU A 63 15.02 -4.98 -10.07
C LEU A 63 14.47 -6.07 -11.01
N PRO A 64 13.45 -6.84 -10.60
CA PRO A 64 12.92 -7.96 -11.36
C PRO A 64 12.24 -7.47 -12.65
N ARG A 65 12.36 -8.24 -13.74
CA ARG A 65 11.63 -8.02 -15.01
C ARG A 65 10.38 -8.88 -15.13
N SER A 66 10.22 -9.86 -14.27
CA SER A 66 9.08 -10.78 -14.28
C SER A 66 8.73 -11.23 -12.86
N ALA A 67 7.51 -11.74 -12.67
CA ALA A 67 7.14 -12.42 -11.44
C ALA A 67 8.05 -13.64 -11.16
N GLU A 68 8.57 -14.29 -12.21
CA GLU A 68 9.47 -15.43 -12.04
C GLU A 68 10.84 -15.05 -11.48
N ASP A 69 11.33 -13.83 -11.75
CA ASP A 69 12.52 -13.32 -11.08
C ASP A 69 12.31 -13.20 -9.56
N ILE A 70 11.11 -12.79 -9.13
CA ILE A 70 10.74 -12.69 -7.70
C ILE A 70 10.68 -14.09 -7.08
N VAL A 71 10.07 -15.07 -7.79
CA VAL A 71 9.99 -16.46 -7.34
C VAL A 71 11.39 -17.06 -7.18
N ALA A 72 12.24 -16.92 -8.20
CA ALA A 72 13.60 -17.45 -8.19
C ALA A 72 14.46 -16.81 -7.08
N ALA A 73 14.39 -15.47 -6.94
CA ALA A 73 15.08 -14.77 -5.87
C ALA A 73 14.58 -15.17 -4.48
N THR A 74 13.27 -15.39 -4.32
CA THR A 74 12.69 -15.83 -3.04
C THR A 74 13.18 -17.21 -2.65
N ALA A 75 13.19 -18.16 -3.58
CA ALA A 75 13.72 -19.51 -3.35
C ALA A 75 15.19 -19.48 -2.93
N LEU A 76 16.02 -18.71 -3.65
CA LEU A 76 17.45 -18.58 -3.36
C LEU A 76 17.71 -17.91 -2.00
N CYS A 77 16.99 -16.83 -1.69
CA CYS A 77 17.08 -16.16 -0.39
C CYS A 77 16.68 -17.10 0.75
N ARG A 78 15.60 -17.87 0.59
CA ARG A 78 15.18 -18.90 1.54
C ARG A 78 16.27 -19.94 1.80
N GLU A 79 16.87 -20.48 0.75
CA GLU A 79 17.97 -21.47 0.84
C GLU A 79 19.20 -20.93 1.59
N ASN A 80 19.43 -19.61 1.53
CA ASN A 80 20.58 -18.96 2.15
C ASN A 80 20.25 -18.22 3.45
N GLY A 81 19.01 -18.29 3.95
CA GLY A 81 18.58 -17.58 5.16
C GLY A 81 18.61 -16.05 5.03
N VAL A 82 18.42 -15.51 3.83
CA VAL A 82 18.51 -14.08 3.53
C VAL A 82 17.11 -13.45 3.57
N PRO A 83 16.87 -12.42 4.41
CA PRO A 83 15.60 -11.70 4.43
C PRO A 83 15.31 -10.99 3.11
N ILE A 84 14.04 -10.83 2.79
CA ILE A 84 13.57 -10.14 1.59
C ILE A 84 12.70 -8.95 2.00
N LEU A 85 12.78 -7.87 1.23
CA LEU A 85 11.93 -6.71 1.37
C LEU A 85 11.36 -6.31 0.01
N ALA A 86 10.04 -6.38 -0.16
CA ALA A 86 9.40 -5.78 -1.33
C ALA A 86 9.45 -4.25 -1.24
N ARG A 87 9.73 -3.60 -2.36
CA ARG A 87 9.73 -2.14 -2.48
C ARG A 87 9.05 -1.70 -3.77
N GLY A 88 8.33 -0.59 -3.66
CA GLY A 88 7.81 0.16 -4.80
C GLY A 88 8.48 1.54 -4.86
N GLY A 89 7.70 2.61 -4.92
CA GLY A 89 8.21 3.98 -5.05
C GLY A 89 9.02 4.54 -3.86
N GLY A 90 9.21 3.78 -2.77
CA GLY A 90 9.99 4.25 -1.60
C GLY A 90 9.39 5.48 -0.91
N THR A 91 8.08 5.69 -1.02
CA THR A 91 7.37 6.88 -0.52
C THR A 91 6.89 6.73 0.94
N SER A 92 7.30 5.68 1.63
CA SER A 92 6.81 5.39 2.97
C SER A 92 7.34 6.37 4.00
N LEU A 93 6.51 6.72 4.99
CA LEU A 93 6.86 7.66 6.06
C LEU A 93 7.24 6.98 7.37
N CYS A 94 7.15 5.64 7.45
CA CYS A 94 7.39 4.88 8.69
C CYS A 94 8.48 3.79 8.54
N GLY A 95 9.32 3.86 7.51
CA GLY A 95 10.47 2.97 7.33
C GLY A 95 10.14 1.58 6.79
N GLN A 96 8.91 1.34 6.32
CA GLN A 96 8.49 0.05 5.79
C GLN A 96 9.30 -0.41 4.57
N SER A 97 9.99 0.49 3.87
CA SER A 97 10.70 0.16 2.63
C SER A 97 12.22 0.14 2.77
N VAL A 98 12.74 0.10 4.00
CA VAL A 98 14.19 -0.02 4.30
C VAL A 98 14.46 -1.14 5.30
N ASN A 99 15.43 -2.02 5.00
CA ASN A 99 15.87 -3.07 5.93
C ASN A 99 17.22 -3.71 5.51
N VAL A 100 17.83 -4.51 6.39
CA VAL A 100 18.96 -5.41 6.04
C VAL A 100 18.40 -6.66 5.36
N ALA A 101 18.01 -6.49 4.10
CA ALA A 101 17.38 -7.52 3.28
C ALA A 101 17.89 -7.42 1.83
N LEU A 102 17.61 -8.44 1.02
CA LEU A 102 17.54 -8.25 -0.43
C LEU A 102 16.28 -7.42 -0.71
N VAL A 103 16.47 -6.18 -1.17
CA VAL A 103 15.36 -5.33 -1.60
C VAL A 103 14.95 -5.74 -3.00
N ILE A 104 13.68 -6.09 -3.19
CA ILE A 104 13.08 -6.39 -4.49
C ILE A 104 12.24 -5.19 -4.89
N ASP A 105 12.76 -4.38 -5.80
CA ASP A 105 12.10 -3.15 -6.27
C ASP A 105 11.34 -3.40 -7.58
N CYS A 106 10.02 -3.50 -7.48
CA CYS A 106 9.16 -3.79 -8.63
C CYS A 106 8.88 -2.57 -9.51
N SER A 107 9.27 -1.36 -9.11
CA SER A 107 8.82 -0.11 -9.75
C SER A 107 9.36 0.16 -11.14
N LYS A 108 10.43 -0.55 -11.57
CA LYS A 108 11.11 -0.27 -12.85
C LYS A 108 10.58 -1.06 -14.05
N TYR A 109 10.20 -2.31 -13.85
CA TYR A 109 9.87 -3.24 -14.95
C TYR A 109 8.57 -4.01 -14.74
N LEU A 110 8.00 -3.99 -13.54
CA LEU A 110 6.72 -4.62 -13.21
C LEU A 110 5.70 -3.52 -12.91
N ASP A 111 5.52 -2.59 -13.84
CA ASP A 111 4.82 -1.33 -13.67
C ASP A 111 3.57 -1.17 -14.55
N ARG A 112 3.07 -2.26 -15.13
CA ARG A 112 1.99 -2.21 -16.13
C ARG A 112 0.60 -2.43 -15.55
N VAL A 113 -0.37 -1.79 -16.20
CA VAL A 113 -1.78 -2.22 -16.17
C VAL A 113 -1.94 -3.35 -17.18
N LEU A 114 -2.26 -4.54 -16.69
CA LEU A 114 -2.34 -5.76 -17.50
C LEU A 114 -3.67 -5.87 -18.26
N SER A 115 -4.77 -5.45 -17.62
CA SER A 115 -6.10 -5.42 -18.24
C SER A 115 -7.04 -4.49 -17.48
N ILE A 116 -8.07 -4.00 -18.18
CA ILE A 116 -9.22 -3.31 -17.61
C ILE A 116 -10.49 -3.95 -18.18
N ASP A 117 -11.38 -4.39 -17.29
CA ASP A 117 -12.75 -4.80 -17.57
C ASP A 117 -13.67 -3.68 -17.08
N ALA A 118 -14.14 -2.85 -18.00
CA ALA A 118 -14.98 -1.70 -17.67
C ALA A 118 -16.39 -2.10 -17.20
N ASP A 119 -16.90 -3.25 -17.67
CA ASP A 119 -18.23 -3.74 -17.32
C ASP A 119 -18.26 -4.26 -15.88
N GLN A 120 -17.23 -5.03 -15.51
CA GLN A 120 -17.04 -5.50 -14.13
C GLN A 120 -16.40 -4.46 -13.22
N ARG A 121 -15.85 -3.38 -13.80
CA ARG A 121 -15.06 -2.34 -13.13
C ARG A 121 -13.88 -2.93 -12.37
N LEU A 122 -13.11 -3.76 -13.04
CA LEU A 122 -11.93 -4.41 -12.50
C LEU A 122 -10.71 -4.08 -13.36
N ALA A 123 -9.55 -3.96 -12.72
CA ALA A 123 -8.27 -3.85 -13.40
C ALA A 123 -7.27 -4.84 -12.81
N CYS A 124 -6.53 -5.54 -13.66
CA CYS A 124 -5.39 -6.35 -13.23
C CYS A 124 -4.11 -5.54 -13.42
N VAL A 125 -3.29 -5.44 -12.38
CA VAL A 125 -2.11 -4.55 -12.33
C VAL A 125 -0.89 -5.21 -11.70
N GLU A 126 0.29 -4.87 -12.22
CA GLU A 126 1.56 -5.26 -11.62
C GLU A 126 1.88 -4.39 -10.38
N PRO A 127 2.63 -4.91 -9.39
CA PRO A 127 2.84 -4.25 -8.09
C PRO A 127 3.68 -2.96 -8.16
N GLY A 128 4.48 -2.80 -9.22
CA GLY A 128 5.26 -1.60 -9.48
C GLY A 128 4.48 -0.49 -10.19
N ALA A 129 3.24 -0.74 -10.64
CA ALA A 129 2.47 0.27 -11.36
C ALA A 129 2.20 1.47 -10.45
N VAL A 130 2.49 2.67 -10.93
CA VAL A 130 2.19 3.91 -10.21
C VAL A 130 0.68 4.13 -10.16
N CYS A 131 0.16 4.71 -9.07
CA CYS A 131 -1.28 4.95 -8.90
C CYS A 131 -1.90 5.70 -10.09
N ASP A 132 -1.23 6.76 -10.56
CA ASP A 132 -1.72 7.54 -11.71
C ASP A 132 -1.72 6.75 -13.01
N VAL A 133 -0.81 5.80 -13.22
CA VAL A 133 -0.82 4.94 -14.42
C VAL A 133 -2.10 4.11 -14.48
N LEU A 134 -2.55 3.58 -13.33
CA LEU A 134 -3.84 2.88 -13.26
C LEU A 134 -5.01 3.85 -13.44
N ARG A 135 -4.98 5.01 -12.78
CA ARG A 135 -6.06 5.99 -12.86
C ARG A 135 -6.24 6.49 -14.29
N ASP A 136 -5.16 6.91 -14.95
CA ASP A 136 -5.19 7.41 -16.32
C ASP A 136 -5.75 6.37 -17.30
N ALA A 137 -5.36 5.09 -17.14
CA ALA A 137 -5.91 4.00 -17.95
C ALA A 137 -7.41 3.76 -17.67
N ALA A 138 -7.85 3.88 -16.42
CA ALA A 138 -9.25 3.73 -16.03
C ALA A 138 -10.13 4.90 -16.50
N GLU A 139 -9.59 6.13 -16.53
CA GLU A 139 -10.33 7.34 -16.93
C GLU A 139 -10.79 7.27 -18.40
N LEU A 140 -10.08 6.53 -19.25
CA LEU A 140 -10.51 6.25 -20.63
C LEU A 140 -11.88 5.54 -20.71
N HIS A 141 -12.31 4.93 -19.61
CA HIS A 141 -13.58 4.25 -19.45
C HIS A 141 -14.56 4.99 -18.52
N GLY A 142 -14.26 6.24 -18.14
CA GLY A 142 -15.03 7.00 -17.13
C GLY A 142 -14.95 6.40 -15.72
N LEU A 143 -13.87 5.66 -15.46
CA LEU A 143 -13.60 4.99 -14.18
C LEU A 143 -12.33 5.54 -13.54
N THR A 144 -12.13 5.25 -12.27
CA THR A 144 -10.93 5.61 -11.53
C THR A 144 -10.63 4.62 -10.43
N PHE A 145 -9.36 4.54 -10.02
CA PHE A 145 -8.98 3.89 -8.77
C PHE A 145 -8.99 4.93 -7.65
N ALA A 146 -9.94 4.79 -6.72
CA ALA A 146 -10.27 5.87 -5.80
C ALA A 146 -9.18 6.21 -4.77
N PRO A 147 -8.47 5.25 -4.14
CA PRO A 147 -7.41 5.60 -3.21
C PRO A 147 -6.31 6.40 -3.91
N ASP A 148 -6.11 7.65 -3.49
CA ASP A 148 -5.21 8.60 -4.13
C ASP A 148 -4.29 9.31 -3.10
N PRO A 149 -3.28 8.60 -2.58
CA PRO A 149 -2.39 9.17 -1.57
C PRO A 149 -1.71 10.45 -2.07
N ALA A 150 -1.22 11.31 -1.17
CA ALA A 150 -0.49 12.53 -1.56
C ALA A 150 0.73 12.30 -2.48
N THR A 151 1.21 11.05 -2.57
CA THR A 151 2.28 10.62 -3.47
C THR A 151 1.78 9.84 -4.68
N HIS A 152 0.50 9.93 -5.06
CA HIS A 152 -0.15 9.15 -6.13
C HIS A 152 0.65 9.14 -7.45
N SER A 153 1.32 10.23 -7.78
CA SER A 153 2.21 10.36 -8.94
C SER A 153 3.49 9.52 -8.91
N ARG A 154 3.76 8.78 -7.82
CA ARG A 154 4.98 7.97 -7.65
C ARG A 154 4.86 6.79 -6.68
N CYS A 155 3.84 6.71 -5.83
CA CYS A 155 3.59 5.49 -5.06
C CYS A 155 3.01 4.41 -5.96
N THR A 156 3.45 3.17 -5.75
CA THR A 156 3.03 2.04 -6.57
C THR A 156 1.89 1.27 -5.91
N LEU A 157 1.10 0.53 -6.70
CA LEU A 157 -0.02 -0.27 -6.22
C LEU A 157 0.40 -1.29 -5.17
N GLY A 158 1.55 -1.96 -5.35
CA GLY A 158 2.10 -2.87 -4.36
C GLY A 158 2.44 -2.18 -3.03
N GLY A 159 3.00 -0.96 -3.08
CA GLY A 159 3.22 -0.15 -1.88
C GLY A 159 1.93 0.27 -1.20
N MET A 160 0.91 0.64 -1.99
CA MET A 160 -0.41 1.00 -1.48
C MET A 160 -1.09 -0.18 -0.78
N ILE A 161 -0.98 -1.38 -1.35
CA ILE A 161 -1.45 -2.64 -0.77
C ILE A 161 -0.70 -2.94 0.53
N GLY A 162 0.63 -2.85 0.52
CA GLY A 162 1.46 -3.09 1.70
C GLY A 162 1.10 -2.17 2.87
N ASN A 163 0.81 -0.89 2.59
CA ASN A 163 0.55 0.14 3.60
C ASN A 163 -0.95 0.39 3.88
N ASN A 164 -1.87 -0.33 3.21
CA ASN A 164 -3.32 -0.05 3.23
C ASN A 164 -3.63 1.45 3.00
N SER A 165 -3.05 2.01 1.94
CA SER A 165 -3.03 3.46 1.75
C SER A 165 -4.42 4.06 1.52
N CYS A 166 -4.51 5.37 1.74
CA CYS A 166 -5.72 6.15 1.50
C CYS A 166 -5.35 7.48 0.85
N GLY A 167 -6.36 8.26 0.49
CA GLY A 167 -6.22 9.60 -0.03
C GLY A 167 -7.50 10.41 0.21
N PRO A 168 -7.56 11.66 -0.27
CA PRO A 168 -8.75 12.50 -0.18
C PRO A 168 -10.01 11.79 -0.67
N HIS A 169 -9.93 11.10 -1.81
CA HIS A 169 -11.05 10.38 -2.44
C HIS A 169 -11.42 9.06 -1.75
N SER A 170 -10.80 8.74 -0.60
CA SER A 170 -11.30 7.67 0.27
C SER A 170 -12.67 7.97 0.88
N VAL A 171 -13.11 9.24 0.87
CA VAL A 171 -14.49 9.60 1.22
C VAL A 171 -15.47 9.02 0.19
N MET A 172 -15.11 9.07 -1.10
CA MET A 172 -15.91 8.54 -2.21
C MET A 172 -15.99 7.01 -2.21
N ALA A 173 -14.86 6.31 -2.03
CA ALA A 173 -14.81 4.86 -2.28
C ALA A 173 -13.86 4.08 -1.37
N GLY A 174 -13.53 4.60 -0.20
CA GLY A 174 -12.74 3.89 0.81
C GLY A 174 -11.24 3.85 0.53
N LYS A 175 -10.53 3.02 1.29
CA LYS A 175 -9.07 2.87 1.26
C LYS A 175 -8.67 1.76 0.30
N THR A 176 -7.36 1.48 0.19
CA THR A 176 -6.88 0.36 -0.62
C THR A 176 -7.56 -0.96 -0.26
N VAL A 177 -7.76 -1.29 1.02
CA VAL A 177 -8.41 -2.56 1.41
C VAL A 177 -9.79 -2.75 0.80
N GLU A 178 -10.62 -1.70 0.73
CA GLU A 178 -11.95 -1.80 0.10
C GLU A 178 -11.89 -1.90 -1.43
N ASN A 179 -10.78 -1.50 -2.04
CA ASN A 179 -10.59 -1.45 -3.50
C ASN A 179 -9.75 -2.61 -4.05
N ILE A 180 -9.35 -3.58 -3.22
CA ILE A 180 -8.70 -4.82 -3.68
C ILE A 180 -9.72 -5.96 -3.73
N GLU A 181 -9.74 -6.65 -4.87
CA GLU A 181 -10.58 -7.82 -5.12
C GLU A 181 -9.81 -9.13 -4.94
N ARG A 182 -8.71 -9.30 -5.69
CA ARG A 182 -7.84 -10.47 -5.57
C ARG A 182 -6.38 -10.05 -5.59
N LEU A 183 -5.53 -10.88 -4.99
CA LEU A 183 -4.08 -10.73 -5.05
C LEU A 183 -3.48 -12.05 -5.53
N GLU A 184 -2.53 -11.97 -6.45
CA GLU A 184 -1.57 -13.05 -6.65
C GLU A 184 -0.44 -12.85 -5.65
N VAL A 185 -0.20 -13.86 -4.82
CA VAL A 185 0.76 -13.77 -3.73
C VAL A 185 1.83 -14.85 -3.84
N LEU A 186 3.02 -14.53 -3.31
CA LEU A 186 4.10 -15.47 -3.07
C LEU A 186 4.50 -15.44 -1.60
N THR A 187 4.37 -16.56 -0.91
CA THR A 187 4.88 -16.72 0.45
C THR A 187 6.38 -17.02 0.44
N TYR A 188 7.07 -16.74 1.54
CA TYR A 188 8.52 -16.97 1.64
C TYR A 188 8.92 -18.45 1.47
N ASP A 189 8.04 -19.38 1.87
CA ASP A 189 8.22 -20.81 1.65
C ASP A 189 7.88 -21.27 0.21
N GLY A 190 7.56 -20.34 -0.69
CA GLY A 190 7.43 -20.57 -2.13
C GLY A 190 6.03 -20.93 -2.61
N ALA A 191 4.98 -20.83 -1.78
CA ALA A 191 3.63 -21.04 -2.25
C ALA A 191 3.15 -19.81 -3.04
N ARG A 192 2.75 -20.04 -4.29
CA ARG A 192 2.19 -19.03 -5.19
C ARG A 192 0.75 -19.34 -5.52
N PHE A 193 -0.15 -18.40 -5.29
CA PHE A 193 -1.57 -18.57 -5.60
C PHE A 193 -2.31 -17.23 -5.62
N TRP A 194 -3.47 -17.23 -6.28
CA TRP A 194 -4.45 -16.16 -6.15
C TRP A 194 -5.32 -16.33 -4.90
N CYS A 195 -5.56 -15.24 -4.16
CA CYS A 195 -6.47 -15.19 -3.02
C CYS A 195 -7.44 -14.01 -3.12
N GLY A 196 -8.55 -14.06 -2.38
CA GLY A 196 -9.65 -13.10 -2.46
C GLY A 196 -10.81 -13.47 -1.53
N PRO A 197 -12.02 -12.91 -1.76
CA PRO A 197 -13.25 -13.40 -1.15
C PRO A 197 -13.39 -14.91 -1.36
N THR A 198 -13.75 -15.64 -0.30
CA THR A 198 -13.80 -17.11 -0.34
C THR A 198 -15.11 -17.60 0.25
N SER A 199 -15.99 -18.14 -0.59
CA SER A 199 -17.22 -18.81 -0.15
C SER A 199 -16.93 -20.14 0.55
N PRO A 200 -17.86 -20.71 1.32
CA PRO A 200 -17.69 -22.03 1.94
C PRO A 200 -17.29 -23.11 0.92
N ASP A 201 -17.97 -23.22 -0.22
CA ASP A 201 -17.62 -24.18 -1.26
C ASP A 201 -16.20 -23.96 -1.83
N ALA A 202 -15.81 -22.69 -2.01
CA ALA A 202 -14.46 -22.38 -2.47
C ALA A 202 -13.42 -22.74 -1.42
N PHE A 203 -13.71 -22.52 -0.14
CA PHE A 203 -12.87 -22.92 0.98
C PHE A 203 -12.67 -24.43 1.01
N ASP A 204 -13.75 -25.21 0.92
CA ASP A 204 -13.70 -26.67 0.95
C ASP A 204 -12.91 -27.22 -0.24
N ARG A 205 -13.06 -26.64 -1.44
CA ARG A 205 -12.23 -26.97 -2.60
C ARG A 205 -10.75 -26.66 -2.36
N ILE A 206 -10.43 -25.50 -1.80
CA ILE A 206 -9.04 -25.11 -1.52
C ILE A 206 -8.41 -26.05 -0.49
N VAL A 207 -9.13 -26.38 0.58
CA VAL A 207 -8.64 -27.28 1.64
C VAL A 207 -8.52 -28.71 1.13
N GLY A 208 -9.53 -29.20 0.40
CA GLY A 208 -9.55 -30.53 -0.21
C GLY A 208 -8.44 -30.75 -1.26
N GLY A 209 -7.98 -29.68 -1.91
CA GLY A 209 -6.82 -29.72 -2.82
C GLY A 209 -5.47 -29.93 -2.13
N GLY A 210 -5.39 -29.80 -0.80
CA GLY A 210 -4.18 -30.03 -0.02
C GLY A 210 -3.04 -29.03 -0.28
N GLY A 211 -1.82 -29.41 0.12
CA GLY A 211 -0.63 -28.58 -0.05
C GLY A 211 -0.60 -27.33 0.83
N ARG A 212 0.32 -26.41 0.51
CA ARG A 212 0.58 -25.25 1.38
C ARG A 212 -0.56 -24.24 1.41
N ARG A 213 -1.24 -24.02 0.28
CA ARG A 213 -2.42 -23.15 0.21
C ARG A 213 -3.54 -23.63 1.14
N ALA A 214 -3.84 -24.94 1.14
CA ALA A 214 -4.81 -25.52 2.06
C ALA A 214 -4.45 -25.26 3.53
N GLN A 215 -3.19 -25.50 3.90
CA GLN A 215 -2.72 -25.28 5.28
C GLN A 215 -2.89 -23.82 5.72
N ILE A 216 -2.55 -22.86 4.86
CA ILE A 216 -2.71 -21.44 5.13
C ILE A 216 -4.19 -21.11 5.33
N TYR A 217 -5.06 -21.53 4.41
CA TYR A 217 -6.50 -21.27 4.51
C TYR A 217 -7.11 -21.90 5.76
N SER A 218 -6.78 -23.15 6.09
CA SER A 218 -7.23 -23.78 7.34
C SER A 218 -6.72 -23.05 8.58
N GLY A 219 -5.49 -22.54 8.56
CA GLY A 219 -4.92 -21.74 9.65
C GLY A 219 -5.64 -20.41 9.84
N LEU A 220 -5.90 -19.68 8.74
CA LEU A 220 -6.66 -18.43 8.76
C LEU A 220 -8.09 -18.64 9.25
N LYS A 221 -8.73 -19.76 8.86
CA LYS A 221 -10.08 -20.10 9.34
C LYS A 221 -10.11 -20.33 10.84
N LYS A 222 -9.16 -21.12 11.36
CA LYS A 222 -8.99 -21.32 12.80
C LYS A 222 -8.74 -20.02 13.56
N LEU A 223 -7.95 -19.10 12.98
CA LEU A 223 -7.71 -17.78 13.57
C LEU A 223 -9.01 -16.97 13.66
N ALA A 224 -9.77 -16.91 12.55
CA ALA A 224 -11.02 -16.17 12.48
C ALA A 224 -12.09 -16.74 13.42
N GLU A 225 -12.18 -18.07 13.56
CA GLU A 225 -13.10 -18.73 14.49
C GLU A 225 -12.70 -18.50 15.94
N LYS A 226 -11.41 -18.65 16.26
CA LYS A 226 -10.91 -18.51 17.63
C LYS A 226 -11.02 -17.08 18.17
N TYR A 227 -10.74 -16.09 17.33
CA TYR A 227 -10.66 -14.69 17.76
C TYR A 227 -11.82 -13.82 17.23
N GLY A 228 -12.82 -14.41 16.56
CA GLY A 228 -13.86 -13.66 15.87
C GLY A 228 -14.60 -12.68 16.76
N ASP A 229 -15.00 -13.10 17.96
CA ASP A 229 -15.71 -12.23 18.91
C ASP A 229 -14.83 -11.09 19.43
N LEU A 230 -13.56 -11.39 19.72
CA LEU A 230 -12.60 -10.37 20.14
C LEU A 230 -12.32 -9.35 19.03
N ILE A 231 -12.27 -9.79 17.77
CA ILE A 231 -12.12 -8.89 16.61
C ILE A 231 -13.33 -7.96 16.53
N ARG A 232 -14.56 -8.50 16.60
CA ARG A 232 -15.80 -7.69 16.58
C ARG A 232 -15.89 -6.68 17.72
N GLU A 233 -15.41 -7.07 18.90
CA GLU A 233 -15.44 -6.23 20.11
C GLU A 233 -14.36 -5.14 20.08
N LYS A 234 -13.12 -5.49 19.70
CA LYS A 234 -11.94 -4.63 19.91
C LYS A 234 -11.50 -3.84 18.69
N PHE A 235 -11.86 -4.26 17.47
CA PHE A 235 -11.42 -3.52 16.28
C PHE A 235 -12.13 -2.15 16.21
N PRO A 236 -11.39 -1.04 16.02
CA PRO A 236 -11.99 0.28 15.95
C PRO A 236 -12.99 0.41 14.79
N LYS A 237 -14.19 0.91 15.11
CA LYS A 237 -15.26 1.18 14.12
C LYS A 237 -15.08 2.57 13.48
N ILE A 238 -13.93 2.79 12.87
CA ILE A 238 -13.58 4.05 12.18
C ILE A 238 -13.38 3.80 10.69
N LYS A 239 -13.78 4.76 9.85
CA LYS A 239 -13.68 4.64 8.38
C LYS A 239 -12.22 4.52 7.91
N ARG A 240 -11.33 5.35 8.45
CA ARG A 240 -9.91 5.39 8.08
C ARG A 240 -9.04 4.64 9.11
N ARG A 241 -9.04 3.30 9.06
CA ARG A 241 -8.10 2.43 9.80
C ARG A 241 -7.05 1.85 8.85
N VAL A 242 -5.80 2.27 8.99
CA VAL A 242 -4.68 1.90 8.12
C VAL A 242 -3.50 1.24 8.86
N SER A 243 -3.65 0.98 10.16
CA SER A 243 -2.58 0.42 11.00
C SER A 243 -2.90 -1.01 11.44
N GLY A 244 -1.90 -1.88 11.33
CA GLY A 244 -1.97 -3.28 11.72
C GLY A 244 -2.69 -4.16 10.68
N TYR A 245 -2.84 -5.44 11.02
CA TYR A 245 -3.49 -6.42 10.15
C TYR A 245 -5.01 -6.24 10.09
N ASN A 246 -5.56 -6.38 8.88
CA ASN A 246 -6.99 -6.33 8.63
C ASN A 246 -7.68 -7.69 8.93
N LEU A 247 -7.52 -8.21 10.15
CA LEU A 247 -8.04 -9.53 10.54
C LEU A 247 -9.57 -9.63 10.52
N ASP A 248 -10.26 -8.50 10.68
CA ASP A 248 -11.70 -8.36 10.47
C ASP A 248 -12.14 -8.83 9.07
N GLN A 249 -11.29 -8.71 8.05
CA GLN A 249 -11.60 -9.15 6.70
C GLN A 249 -11.70 -10.68 6.59
N LEU A 250 -11.17 -11.43 7.57
CA LEU A 250 -11.34 -12.88 7.67
C LEU A 250 -12.67 -13.28 8.31
N LEU A 251 -13.46 -12.35 8.84
CA LEU A 251 -14.75 -12.70 9.42
C LEU A 251 -15.75 -13.14 8.32
N PRO A 252 -16.68 -14.09 8.62
CA PRO A 252 -17.66 -14.56 7.64
C PRO A 252 -18.51 -13.45 7.03
N GLU A 253 -18.92 -12.45 7.84
CA GLU A 253 -19.69 -11.29 7.38
C GLU A 253 -18.93 -10.40 6.37
N ASN A 254 -17.61 -10.54 6.30
CA ASN A 254 -16.74 -9.86 5.33
C ASN A 254 -16.29 -10.79 4.20
N GLY A 255 -16.90 -11.97 4.06
CA GLY A 255 -16.68 -12.92 2.97
C GLY A 255 -15.38 -13.74 3.06
N PHE A 256 -14.79 -13.86 4.26
CA PHE A 256 -13.50 -14.54 4.47
C PHE A 256 -12.45 -14.08 3.43
N ASN A 257 -12.25 -12.78 3.33
CA ASN A 257 -11.49 -12.17 2.26
C ASN A 257 -9.99 -12.14 2.59
N VAL A 258 -9.27 -13.15 2.08
CA VAL A 258 -7.83 -13.32 2.33
C VAL A 258 -7.00 -12.23 1.65
N ALA A 259 -7.40 -11.75 0.46
CA ALA A 259 -6.70 -10.64 -0.20
C ALA A 259 -6.72 -9.38 0.67
N ARG A 260 -7.90 -9.01 1.17
CA ARG A 260 -8.07 -7.82 2.01
C ARG A 260 -7.42 -7.95 3.38
N ALA A 261 -7.35 -9.16 3.95
CA ALA A 261 -6.62 -9.42 5.17
C ALA A 261 -5.10 -9.18 5.02
N LEU A 262 -4.55 -9.36 3.81
CA LEU A 262 -3.13 -9.11 3.49
C LEU A 262 -2.83 -7.64 3.18
N VAL A 263 -3.83 -6.84 2.81
CA VAL A 263 -3.65 -5.38 2.67
C VAL A 263 -3.28 -4.81 4.04
N GLY A 264 -2.22 -4.01 4.12
CA GLY A 264 -1.67 -3.48 5.37
C GLY A 264 -0.67 -4.41 6.08
N SER A 265 -0.34 -5.57 5.49
CA SER A 265 0.65 -6.49 6.06
C SER A 265 2.11 -6.03 5.88
N GLU A 266 2.34 -4.95 5.14
CA GLU A 266 3.68 -4.39 4.89
C GLU A 266 4.65 -5.40 4.27
N GLY A 267 4.13 -6.39 3.52
CA GLY A 267 4.92 -7.45 2.88
C GLY A 267 5.44 -8.53 3.83
N THR A 268 5.05 -8.50 5.12
CA THR A 268 5.57 -9.43 6.14
C THR A 268 4.98 -10.83 6.08
N CYS A 269 3.82 -10.99 5.42
CA CYS A 269 3.15 -12.29 5.26
C CYS A 269 3.38 -12.92 3.89
N ALA A 270 3.37 -12.11 2.82
CA ALA A 270 3.57 -12.54 1.44
C ALA A 270 3.94 -11.36 0.56
N LEU A 271 4.59 -11.64 -0.58
CA LEU A 271 4.85 -10.68 -1.65
C LEU A 271 3.65 -10.62 -2.58
N THR A 272 3.26 -9.43 -3.03
CA THR A 272 2.26 -9.25 -4.09
C THR A 272 2.93 -9.34 -5.46
N LEU A 273 2.46 -10.25 -6.32
CA LEU A 273 2.93 -10.42 -7.69
C LEU A 273 2.03 -9.74 -8.73
N ALA A 274 0.74 -9.67 -8.43
CA ALA A 274 -0.27 -8.95 -9.20
C ALA A 274 -1.48 -8.64 -8.30
N ALA A 275 -2.27 -7.64 -8.66
CA ALA A 275 -3.49 -7.30 -7.96
C ALA A 275 -4.63 -7.09 -8.95
N GLU A 276 -5.81 -7.61 -8.59
CA GLU A 276 -7.06 -7.17 -9.20
C GLU A 276 -7.68 -6.09 -8.30
N ALA A 277 -7.76 -4.89 -8.84
CA ALA A 277 -8.30 -3.72 -8.19
C ALA A 277 -9.71 -3.43 -8.69
N ARG A 278 -10.58 -3.00 -7.77
CA ARG A 278 -11.90 -2.45 -8.09
C ARG A 278 -11.75 -1.01 -8.54
N LEU A 279 -12.45 -0.68 -9.62
CA LEU A 279 -12.58 0.67 -10.13
C LEU A 279 -13.96 1.23 -9.77
N VAL A 280 -14.05 2.53 -9.63
CA VAL A 280 -15.31 3.24 -9.39
C VAL A 280 -15.53 4.30 -10.46
N LYS A 281 -16.76 4.80 -10.57
CA LYS A 281 -17.07 5.88 -11.50
C LYS A 281 -16.23 7.12 -11.16
N SER A 282 -15.59 7.71 -12.16
CA SER A 282 -14.95 9.01 -12.02
C SER A 282 -15.98 10.10 -12.33
N PRO A 283 -16.25 11.04 -11.41
CA PRO A 283 -17.10 12.18 -11.71
C PRO A 283 -16.40 13.07 -12.75
N PRO A 284 -17.03 13.32 -13.93
CA PRO A 284 -16.42 14.11 -14.99
C PRO A 284 -16.28 15.58 -14.63
N GLU A 285 -17.17 16.09 -13.77
CA GLU A 285 -17.19 17.48 -13.33
C GLU A 285 -17.02 17.53 -11.81
N ARG A 286 -16.11 18.40 -11.35
CA ARG A 286 -15.76 18.55 -9.93
C ARG A 286 -15.73 20.01 -9.52
N VAL A 287 -16.19 20.29 -8.31
CA VAL A 287 -16.19 21.63 -7.70
C VAL A 287 -15.55 21.53 -6.32
N LEU A 288 -14.63 22.45 -6.03
CA LEU A 288 -13.97 22.57 -4.74
C LEU A 288 -14.48 23.80 -4.00
N SER A 289 -15.05 23.60 -2.82
CA SER A 289 -15.40 24.65 -1.87
C SER A 289 -14.30 24.77 -0.81
N ILE A 290 -13.77 25.97 -0.62
CA ILE A 290 -12.79 26.28 0.44
C ILE A 290 -13.47 27.13 1.50
N ILE A 291 -13.63 26.57 2.69
CA ILE A 291 -14.35 27.20 3.81
C ILE A 291 -13.33 27.60 4.86
N ALA A 292 -13.23 28.90 5.16
CA ALA A 292 -12.36 29.42 6.20
C ALA A 292 -13.00 29.38 7.59
N PHE A 293 -12.16 29.15 8.59
CA PHE A 293 -12.50 29.15 10.01
C PHE A 293 -11.47 29.95 10.80
N ASP A 294 -11.87 30.43 11.97
CA ASP A 294 -11.00 31.19 12.88
C ASP A 294 -9.92 30.32 13.52
N ASP A 295 -10.15 29.01 13.64
CA ASP A 295 -9.20 28.02 14.14
C ASP A 295 -9.52 26.59 13.66
N VAL A 296 -8.57 25.68 13.89
CA VAL A 296 -8.64 24.28 13.45
C VAL A 296 -9.68 23.45 14.22
N CYS A 297 -10.04 23.83 15.44
CA CYS A 297 -11.06 23.14 16.22
C CYS A 297 -12.45 23.43 15.63
N ALA A 298 -12.74 24.69 15.31
CA ALA A 298 -13.98 25.08 14.63
C ALA A 298 -14.13 24.41 13.26
N ALA A 299 -13.02 24.30 12.50
CA ALA A 299 -13.00 23.52 11.27
C ALA A 299 -13.31 22.04 11.54
N GLY A 300 -12.70 21.44 12.58
CA GLY A 300 -12.95 20.06 13.00
C GLY A 300 -14.42 19.79 13.36
N ASP A 301 -15.05 20.69 14.12
CA ASP A 301 -16.46 20.58 14.52
C ASP A 301 -17.42 20.64 13.33
N ALA A 302 -17.02 21.28 12.22
CA ALA A 302 -17.81 21.36 11.00
C ALA A 302 -17.74 20.09 10.14
N VAL A 303 -16.72 19.24 10.30
CA VAL A 303 -16.50 18.05 9.45
C VAL A 303 -17.72 17.11 9.38
N PRO A 304 -18.42 16.75 10.48
CA PRO A 304 -19.60 15.88 10.39
C PRO A 304 -20.69 16.45 9.48
N ARG A 305 -20.90 17.78 9.51
CA ARG A 305 -21.87 18.46 8.65
C ARG A 305 -21.41 18.44 7.19
N MET A 306 -20.12 18.66 6.93
CA MET A 306 -19.57 18.60 5.57
C MET A 306 -19.70 17.20 4.98
N LEU A 307 -19.38 16.16 5.75
CA LEU A 307 -19.51 14.77 5.30
C LEU A 307 -20.97 14.36 5.06
N ALA A 308 -21.93 14.94 5.78
CA ALA A 308 -23.36 14.68 5.57
C ALA A 308 -23.86 15.22 4.21
N ALA A 309 -23.16 16.17 3.60
CA ALA A 309 -23.47 16.68 2.26
C ALA A 309 -23.02 15.73 1.11
N GLY A 310 -22.36 14.62 1.44
CA GLY A 310 -21.89 13.63 0.46
C GLY A 310 -20.78 14.11 -0.49
N PRO A 311 -19.71 14.78 0.01
CA PRO A 311 -18.58 15.15 -0.82
C PRO A 311 -17.79 13.92 -1.28
N ILE A 312 -16.99 14.07 -2.33
CA ILE A 312 -16.06 13.04 -2.80
C ILE A 312 -14.70 13.13 -2.10
N ALA A 313 -14.35 14.29 -1.56
CA ALA A 313 -13.19 14.52 -0.70
C ALA A 313 -13.46 15.62 0.34
N CYS A 314 -12.81 15.53 1.50
CA CYS A 314 -12.88 16.53 2.57
C CYS A 314 -11.55 16.53 3.32
N GLU A 315 -10.75 17.58 3.15
CA GLU A 315 -9.42 17.71 3.75
C GLU A 315 -9.30 19.02 4.55
N GLY A 316 -8.52 18.98 5.62
CA GLY A 316 -8.32 20.10 6.54
C GLY A 316 -6.89 20.64 6.48
N LEU A 317 -6.76 21.96 6.52
CA LEU A 317 -5.49 22.69 6.59
C LEU A 317 -5.55 23.75 7.69
N ASP A 318 -4.42 24.07 8.31
CA ASP A 318 -4.34 25.14 9.31
C ASP A 318 -3.19 26.11 9.03
N GLU A 319 -3.19 27.24 9.74
CA GLU A 319 -2.17 28.28 9.63
C GLU A 319 -0.77 27.76 10.03
N ARG A 320 -0.65 26.64 10.74
CA ARG A 320 0.68 26.07 11.03
C ARG A 320 1.29 25.47 9.77
N ILE A 321 0.49 24.72 8.99
CA ILE A 321 0.91 24.21 7.69
C ILE A 321 1.17 25.37 6.73
N ILE A 322 0.21 26.30 6.60
CA ILE A 322 0.31 27.43 5.67
C ILE A 322 1.47 28.37 6.05
N GLY A 323 1.65 28.65 7.33
CA GLY A 323 2.76 29.45 7.87
C GLY A 323 4.12 28.84 7.52
N GLY A 324 4.29 27.54 7.73
CA GLY A 324 5.52 26.83 7.35
C GLY A 324 5.81 26.88 5.84
N LEU A 325 4.77 26.84 4.99
CA LEU A 325 4.91 27.02 3.54
C LEU A 325 5.31 28.47 3.19
N ARG A 326 4.70 29.47 3.83
CA ARG A 326 5.04 30.89 3.65
C ARG A 326 6.48 31.19 4.03
N GLU A 327 6.94 30.71 5.19
CA GLU A 327 8.33 30.87 5.66
C GLU A 327 9.34 30.32 4.65
N ARG A 328 9.00 29.17 4.04
CA ARG A 328 9.83 28.50 3.03
C ARG A 328 9.63 29.05 1.62
N ARG A 329 8.74 30.03 1.43
CA ARG A 329 8.35 30.61 0.13
C ARG A 329 7.87 29.56 -0.87
N LEU A 330 7.10 28.58 -0.40
CA LEU A 330 6.52 27.52 -1.21
C LEU A 330 5.02 27.78 -1.46
N ARG A 331 4.55 27.52 -2.70
CA ARG A 331 3.12 27.53 -3.07
C ARG A 331 2.39 28.84 -2.76
N LEU A 332 3.08 29.98 -2.88
CA LEU A 332 2.53 31.30 -2.51
C LEU A 332 1.28 31.68 -3.34
N GLU A 333 1.24 31.30 -4.61
CA GLU A 333 0.10 31.56 -5.49
C GLU A 333 -1.14 30.77 -5.04
N ASP A 334 -0.98 29.49 -4.70
CA ASP A 334 -2.09 28.67 -4.18
C ASP A 334 -2.59 29.19 -2.82
N ILE A 335 -1.65 29.61 -1.95
CA ILE A 335 -1.99 30.18 -0.63
C ILE A 335 -2.78 31.47 -0.78
N ALA A 336 -2.53 32.28 -1.81
CA ALA A 336 -3.26 33.52 -2.07
C ALA A 336 -4.73 33.28 -2.47
N LEU A 337 -5.08 32.06 -2.91
CA LEU A 337 -6.47 31.69 -3.21
C LEU A 337 -7.29 31.36 -1.95
N LEU A 338 -6.64 31.19 -0.80
CA LEU A 338 -7.34 30.86 0.45
C LEU A 338 -8.13 32.08 0.96
N PRO A 339 -9.41 31.91 1.33
CA PRO A 339 -10.17 32.96 1.97
C PRO A 339 -9.53 33.35 3.32
N PRO A 340 -9.74 34.58 3.82
CA PRO A 340 -9.22 35.00 5.12
C PRO A 340 -9.65 34.04 6.24
N GLY A 341 -8.69 33.53 7.01
CA GLY A 341 -8.91 32.56 8.08
C GLY A 341 -7.60 32.04 8.66
N LYS A 342 -7.69 31.12 9.63
CA LYS A 342 -6.52 30.40 10.20
C LYS A 342 -6.65 28.88 10.08
N ALA A 343 -7.79 28.40 9.61
CA ALA A 343 -7.98 27.02 9.22
C ALA A 343 -8.96 26.96 8.05
N TRP A 344 -8.84 25.91 7.25
CA TRP A 344 -9.64 25.73 6.06
C TRP A 344 -10.09 24.28 5.92
N LEU A 345 -11.34 24.11 5.52
CA LEU A 345 -11.82 22.84 4.96
C LEU A 345 -11.89 22.98 3.44
N MET A 346 -11.26 22.04 2.75
CA MET A 346 -11.31 21.86 1.30
C MET A 346 -12.28 20.71 1.03
N VAL A 347 -13.47 21.03 0.51
CA VAL A 347 -14.56 20.07 0.30
C VAL A 347 -14.85 19.97 -1.18
N GLU A 348 -14.64 18.79 -1.75
CA GLU A 348 -14.81 18.54 -3.18
C GLU A 348 -16.11 17.77 -3.45
N PHE A 349 -16.86 18.20 -4.45
CA PHE A 349 -18.10 17.57 -4.90
C PHE A 349 -17.99 17.18 -6.38
N GLY A 350 -18.48 15.98 -6.71
CA GLY A 350 -18.54 15.47 -8.07
C GLY A 350 -19.98 15.41 -8.62
N GLY A 351 -20.11 15.57 -9.94
CA GLY A 351 -21.38 15.42 -10.66
C GLY A 351 -21.17 15.02 -12.12
N GLU A 352 -22.26 14.64 -12.80
CA GLU A 352 -22.24 14.39 -14.25
C GLU A 352 -22.12 15.69 -15.04
N THR A 353 -22.57 16.79 -14.44
CA THR A 353 -22.49 18.13 -15.00
C THR A 353 -21.96 19.11 -13.97
N ARG A 354 -21.37 20.22 -14.44
CA ARG A 354 -20.91 21.30 -13.57
C ARG A 354 -22.04 21.88 -12.72
N ALA A 355 -23.25 22.00 -13.27
CA ALA A 355 -24.41 22.51 -12.54
C ALA A 355 -24.80 21.59 -11.36
N GLU A 356 -24.74 20.28 -11.57
CA GLU A 356 -24.98 19.29 -10.51
C GLU A 356 -23.90 19.36 -9.42
N ALA A 357 -22.62 19.45 -9.80
CA ALA A 357 -21.52 19.58 -8.86
C ALA A 357 -21.63 20.87 -8.02
N ILE A 358 -22.02 22.00 -8.65
CA ILE A 358 -22.27 23.27 -7.95
C ILE A 358 -23.48 23.17 -7.01
N ALA A 359 -24.57 22.50 -7.41
CA ALA A 359 -25.76 22.39 -6.57
C ALA A 359 -25.53 21.56 -5.29
N LYS A 360 -24.56 20.65 -5.30
CA LYS A 360 -24.14 19.89 -4.12
C LYS A 360 -23.20 20.68 -3.21
N ALA A 361 -22.41 21.60 -3.77
CA ALA A 361 -21.34 22.34 -3.11
C ALA A 361 -21.82 23.51 -2.25
#